data_AF-A0A3B0R8A2-F1
#
_entry.id   AF-A0A3B0R8A2-F1
#
_cell.length_a   1.000
_cell.length_b   1.000
_cell.length_c   1.000
_cell.angle_alpha   90.00
_cell.angle_beta   90.00
_cell.angle_gamma   90.00
#
_symmetry.space_group_name_H-M   'P 1'
#
loop_
_entity.id
_entity.type
_entity.pdbx_description
1 polymer ?
#
loop_
_entity_poly.entity_id
_entity_poly.type
_entity_poly.pdbx_seq_one_letter_code
_entity_poly.pdbx_strand_id
1 'polypeptide(L)'
;MNKAFEDIQATSKEGFEVCVTSATVLSKGMQDIATETAEFSAKSFEKGSAAVETLMAAKTFDKVIEAQQGIAKQAYEDFIGQMTKVGEMYTASATEAFKPVEAQLAKFAPAASAKKTAGK
;
A
#
# COMPACT_ATOMS: atom_id res chain seq x y z
N MET A 1 19.01 26.68 -32.78
CA MET A 1 17.60 26.74 -32.34
C MET A 1 16.96 25.34 -32.25
N ASN A 2 17.26 24.41 -33.15
CA ASN A 2 16.75 23.01 -33.09
C ASN A 2 17.12 22.24 -31.83
N LYS A 3 18.39 22.26 -31.40
CA LYS A 3 18.85 21.47 -30.25
C LYS A 3 18.12 21.80 -28.94
N ALA A 4 17.93 23.08 -28.63
CA ALA A 4 17.18 23.50 -27.45
C ALA A 4 15.70 23.07 -27.50
N PHE A 5 15.11 23.03 -28.70
CA PHE A 5 13.75 22.58 -28.90
C PHE A 5 13.63 21.04 -28.74
N GLU A 6 14.60 20.29 -29.27
CA GLU A 6 14.72 18.84 -29.09
C GLU A 6 14.93 18.48 -27.61
N ASP A 7 15.79 19.22 -26.89
CA ASP A 7 16.05 19.03 -25.46
C ASP A 7 14.79 19.31 -24.60
N ILE A 8 14.04 20.37 -24.92
CA ILE A 8 12.76 20.68 -24.27
C ILE A 8 11.73 19.57 -24.55
N GLN A 9 11.66 19.08 -25.78
CA GLN A 9 10.72 18.03 -26.16
C GLN A 9 11.07 16.70 -25.48
N ALA A 10 12.35 16.35 -25.37
CA ALA A 10 12.83 15.17 -24.67
C ALA A 10 12.52 15.24 -23.17
N THR A 11 12.79 16.38 -22.53
CA THR A 11 12.48 16.61 -21.11
C THR A 11 10.98 16.51 -20.83
N SER A 12 10.15 17.05 -21.72
CA SER A 12 8.69 16.95 -21.64
C SER A 12 8.19 15.50 -21.71
N LYS A 13 8.74 14.71 -22.65
CA LYS A 13 8.42 13.27 -22.77
C LYS A 13 8.83 12.49 -21.53
N GLU A 14 10.06 12.69 -21.03
CA GLU A 14 10.54 12.01 -19.82
C GLU A 14 9.66 12.34 -18.60
N GLY A 15 9.27 13.61 -18.44
CA GLY A 15 8.36 14.02 -17.36
C GLY A 15 7.00 13.33 -17.45
N PHE A 16 6.45 13.19 -18.67
CA PHE A 16 5.19 12.49 -18.90
C PHE A 16 5.31 10.99 -18.55
N GLU A 17 6.37 10.32 -18.99
CA GLU A 17 6.62 8.90 -18.69
C GLU A 17 6.72 8.63 -17.18
N VAL A 18 7.36 9.54 -16.44
CA VAL A 18 7.49 9.48 -14.98
C VAL A 18 6.12 9.60 -14.30
N CYS A 19 5.29 10.54 -14.74
CA CYS A 19 3.92 10.68 -14.24
C CYS A 19 3.08 9.41 -14.52
N VAL A 20 3.13 8.88 -15.74
CA VAL A 20 2.40 7.65 -16.12
C VAL A 20 2.86 6.46 -15.29
N THR A 21 4.17 6.31 -15.07
CA THR A 21 4.73 5.23 -14.24
C THR A 21 4.23 5.34 -12.80
N SER A 22 4.31 6.54 -12.22
CA SER A 22 3.86 6.81 -10.86
C SER A 22 2.36 6.52 -10.68
N ALA A 23 1.53 6.96 -11.64
CA ALA A 23 0.10 6.70 -11.64
C ALA A 23 -0.23 5.21 -11.77
N THR A 24 0.56 4.47 -12.57
CA THR A 24 0.40 3.02 -12.74
C THR A 24 0.71 2.27 -11.44
N VAL A 25 1.81 2.64 -10.75
CA VAL A 25 2.18 2.06 -9.47
C VAL A 25 1.10 2.31 -8.41
N LEU A 26 0.63 3.55 -8.30
CA LEU A 26 -0.45 3.89 -7.36
C LEU A 26 -1.74 3.12 -7.68
N SER A 27 -2.11 3.02 -8.97
CA SER A 27 -3.30 2.28 -9.41
C SER A 27 -3.21 0.81 -9.04
N LYS A 28 -2.04 0.19 -9.22
CA LYS A 28 -1.80 -1.20 -8.80
C LYS A 28 -1.90 -1.36 -7.29
N GLY A 29 -1.29 -0.46 -6.52
CA GLY A 29 -1.43 -0.44 -5.07
C GLY A 29 -2.89 -0.41 -4.60
N MET A 30 -3.73 0.37 -5.28
CA MET A 30 -5.16 0.39 -4.99
C MET A 30 -5.89 -0.91 -5.36
N GLN A 31 -5.50 -1.58 -6.45
CA GLN A 31 -6.03 -2.90 -6.81
C GLN A 31 -5.65 -3.95 -5.76
N ASP A 32 -4.42 -3.89 -5.25
CA ASP A 32 -3.94 -4.80 -4.21
C ASP A 32 -4.73 -4.58 -2.91
N ILE A 33 -4.98 -3.33 -2.49
CA ILE A 33 -5.83 -3.01 -1.33
C ILE A 33 -7.26 -3.53 -1.51
N ALA A 34 -7.84 -3.36 -2.70
CA ALA A 34 -9.18 -3.85 -3.00
C ALA A 34 -9.26 -5.38 -2.91
N THR A 35 -8.25 -6.08 -3.44
CA THR A 35 -8.12 -7.54 -3.34
C THR A 35 -8.02 -7.98 -1.89
N GLU A 36 -7.14 -7.38 -1.10
CA GLU A 36 -6.96 -7.70 0.31
C GLU A 36 -8.25 -7.47 1.12
N THR A 37 -8.99 -6.40 0.82
CA THR A 37 -10.26 -6.11 1.48
C THR A 37 -11.33 -7.15 1.13
N ALA A 38 -11.37 -7.60 -0.13
CA ALA A 38 -12.28 -8.67 -0.56
C ALA A 38 -11.95 -10.00 0.13
N GLU A 39 -10.66 -10.36 0.23
CA GLU A 39 -10.21 -11.56 0.94
C GLU A 39 -10.56 -11.50 2.43
N PHE A 40 -10.37 -10.36 3.09
CA PHE A 40 -10.76 -10.17 4.48
C PHE A 40 -12.27 -10.32 4.69
N SER A 41 -13.08 -9.81 3.76
CA SER A 41 -14.54 -9.97 3.79
C SER A 41 -14.95 -11.44 3.70
N ALA A 42 -14.35 -12.20 2.78
CA ALA A 42 -14.60 -13.64 2.65
C ALA A 42 -14.23 -14.40 3.94
N LYS A 43 -13.06 -14.14 4.50
CA LYS A 43 -12.62 -14.72 5.79
C LYS A 43 -13.53 -14.33 6.95
N SER A 44 -14.02 -13.09 6.96
CA SER A 44 -14.94 -12.60 8.00
C SER A 44 -16.28 -13.34 7.94
N PHE A 45 -16.76 -13.66 6.74
CA PHE A 45 -17.97 -14.46 6.56
C PHE A 45 -17.78 -15.89 7.09
N GLU A 46 -16.67 -16.54 6.76
CA GLU A 46 -16.33 -17.87 7.28
C GLU A 46 -16.28 -17.88 8.82
N LYS A 47 -15.60 -16.89 9.42
CA LYS A 47 -15.53 -16.71 10.88
C LYS A 47 -16.90 -16.46 11.49
N GLY A 48 -17.75 -15.67 10.83
CA GLY A 48 -19.13 -15.42 11.26
C GLY A 48 -19.97 -16.69 11.29
N SER A 49 -19.84 -17.54 10.27
CA SER A 49 -20.51 -18.85 10.25
C SER A 49 -20.05 -19.74 11.42
N ALA A 50 -18.74 -19.82 11.64
CA ALA A 50 -18.19 -20.59 12.77
C ALA A 50 -18.63 -20.04 14.14
N ALA A 51 -18.76 -18.71 14.26
CA ALA A 51 -19.30 -18.08 15.46
C ALA A 51 -20.76 -18.48 15.71
N VAL A 52 -21.60 -18.50 14.67
CA VAL A 52 -23.00 -18.95 14.77
C VAL A 52 -23.07 -20.42 15.20
N GLU A 53 -22.28 -21.30 14.59
CA GLU A 53 -22.20 -22.72 14.99
C GLU A 53 -21.79 -22.88 16.47
N THR A 54 -20.78 -22.10 16.91
CA THR A 54 -20.31 -22.12 18.29
C THR A 54 -21.42 -21.70 19.27
N LEU A 55 -22.15 -20.63 18.95
CA LEU A 55 -23.25 -20.14 19.78
C LEU A 55 -24.42 -21.13 19.81
N MET A 56 -24.75 -21.78 18.69
CA MET A 56 -25.80 -22.81 18.64
C MET A 56 -25.42 -24.09 19.41
N ALA A 57 -24.14 -24.43 19.48
CA ALA A 57 -23.65 -25.59 20.23
C ALA A 57 -23.62 -25.36 21.76
N ALA A 58 -23.70 -24.11 22.22
CA ALA A 58 -23.69 -23.77 23.63
C ALA A 58 -25.00 -24.18 24.32
N LYS A 59 -24.90 -25.07 25.30
CA LYS A 59 -26.07 -25.65 26.01
C LYS A 59 -26.55 -24.84 27.21
N THR A 60 -25.77 -23.84 27.64
CA THR A 60 -26.07 -23.01 28.82
C THR A 60 -25.77 -21.54 28.51
N PHE A 61 -26.46 -20.65 29.23
CA PHE A 61 -26.31 -19.21 29.06
C PHE A 61 -24.88 -18.72 29.39
N ASP A 62 -24.26 -19.26 30.45
CA ASP A 62 -22.88 -18.92 30.80
C ASP A 62 -21.90 -19.24 29.66
N LYS A 63 -22.11 -20.37 28.96
CA LYS A 63 -21.27 -20.77 27.81
C LYS A 63 -21.48 -19.87 26.60
N VAL A 64 -22.70 -19.33 26.41
CA VAL A 64 -22.98 -18.33 25.38
C VAL A 64 -22.22 -17.02 25.68
N ILE A 65 -22.21 -16.56 26.94
CA ILE A 65 -21.49 -15.33 27.32
C ILE A 65 -19.98 -15.50 27.11
N GLU A 66 -19.39 -16.61 27.56
CA GLU A 66 -17.97 -16.90 27.35
C GLU A 66 -17.62 -16.91 25.86
N ALA A 67 -18.43 -17.59 25.02
CA ALA A 67 -18.23 -17.65 23.58
C ALA A 67 -18.34 -16.27 22.91
N GLN A 68 -19.38 -15.50 23.26
CA GLN A 68 -19.62 -14.17 22.69
C GLN A 68 -18.48 -13.20 22.99
N GLN A 69 -17.91 -13.24 24.21
CA GLN A 69 -16.75 -12.43 24.58
C GLN A 69 -15.51 -12.78 23.74
N GLY A 70 -15.25 -14.08 23.55
CA GLY A 70 -14.16 -14.55 22.69
C GLY A 70 -14.34 -14.13 21.23
N ILE A 71 -15.54 -14.33 20.67
CA ILE A 71 -15.89 -13.91 19.31
C ILE A 71 -15.70 -12.40 19.13
N ALA A 72 -16.17 -11.59 20.07
CA ALA A 72 -16.06 -10.14 20.00
C ALA A 72 -14.60 -9.67 20.05
N LYS A 73 -13.79 -10.26 20.96
CA LYS A 73 -12.37 -9.94 21.07
C LYS A 73 -11.62 -10.31 19.79
N GLN A 74 -11.86 -11.50 19.27
CA GLN A 74 -11.24 -11.96 18.03
C GLN A 74 -11.61 -11.06 16.84
N ALA A 75 -12.90 -10.73 16.68
CA ALA A 75 -13.36 -9.83 15.62
C ALA A 75 -12.69 -8.45 15.68
N TYR A 76 -12.47 -7.93 16.90
CA TYR A 76 -11.76 -6.68 17.10
C TYR A 76 -10.27 -6.79 16.70
N GLU A 77 -9.57 -7.82 17.17
CA GLU A 77 -8.16 -8.05 16.83
C GLU A 77 -7.97 -8.23 15.32
N ASP A 78 -8.84 -9.00 14.68
CA ASP A 78 -8.85 -9.22 13.23
C ASP A 78 -9.05 -7.91 12.46
N PHE A 79 -10.00 -7.07 12.90
CA PHE A 79 -10.28 -5.79 12.25
C PHE A 79 -9.12 -4.80 12.37
N ILE A 80 -8.54 -4.66 13.56
CA ILE A 80 -7.36 -3.81 13.76
C ILE A 80 -6.20 -4.31 12.89
N GLY A 81 -5.96 -5.63 12.88
CA GLY A 81 -4.92 -6.23 12.03
C GLY A 81 -5.12 -5.90 10.55
N GLN A 82 -6.36 -5.99 10.05
CA GLN A 82 -6.70 -5.62 8.68
C GLN A 82 -6.44 -4.13 8.39
N MET A 83 -6.86 -3.24 9.28
CA MET A 83 -6.62 -1.80 9.10
C MET A 83 -5.13 -1.47 9.06
N THR A 84 -4.33 -2.07 9.95
CA THR A 84 -2.86 -1.92 9.94
C THR A 84 -2.29 -2.37 8.61
N LYS A 85 -2.67 -3.56 8.13
CA LYS A 85 -2.19 -4.11 6.86
C LYS A 85 -2.53 -3.21 5.67
N VAL A 86 -3.78 -2.73 5.58
CA VAL A 86 -4.19 -1.80 4.51
C VAL A 86 -3.41 -0.48 4.59
N GLY A 87 -3.16 0.05 5.79
CA GLY A 87 -2.35 1.24 6.00
C GLY A 87 -0.90 1.09 5.55
N GLU A 88 -0.30 -0.07 5.82
CA GLU A 88 1.04 -0.43 5.35
C GLU A 88 1.08 -0.53 3.81
N MET A 89 0.10 -1.21 3.20
CA MET A 89 -0.01 -1.33 1.74
C MET A 89 -0.17 0.03 1.05
N TYR A 90 -0.98 0.93 1.63
CA TYR A 90 -1.15 2.28 1.11
C TYR A 90 0.17 3.06 1.18
N THR A 91 0.85 3.03 2.33
CA THR A 91 2.13 3.72 2.54
C THR A 91 3.21 3.21 1.59
N ALA A 92 3.29 1.88 1.41
CA ALA A 92 4.20 1.26 0.47
C ALA A 92 3.90 1.70 -0.97
N SER A 93 2.64 1.68 -1.39
CA SER A 93 2.21 2.09 -2.72
C SER A 93 2.54 3.56 -3.00
N ALA A 94 2.28 4.45 -2.04
CA ALA A 94 2.64 5.86 -2.15
C ALA A 94 4.16 6.04 -2.28
N THR A 95 4.94 5.36 -1.42
CA THR A 95 6.40 5.41 -1.47
C THR A 95 6.96 4.93 -2.81
N GLU A 96 6.48 3.79 -3.32
CA GLU A 96 6.87 3.27 -4.63
C GLU A 96 6.49 4.23 -5.76
N ALA A 97 5.33 4.90 -5.68
CA ALA A 97 4.88 5.87 -6.68
C ALA A 97 5.75 7.13 -6.72
N PHE A 98 6.47 7.48 -5.65
CA PHE A 98 7.38 8.63 -5.63
C PHE A 98 8.80 8.32 -6.15
N LYS A 99 9.23 7.06 -6.16
CA LYS A 99 10.58 6.68 -6.63
C LYS A 99 10.92 7.16 -8.05
N PRO A 100 10.02 7.12 -9.06
CA PRO A 100 10.32 7.65 -10.40
C PRO A 100 10.69 9.15 -10.40
N VAL A 101 10.07 9.92 -9.50
CA VAL A 101 10.34 11.35 -9.33
C VAL A 101 11.70 11.55 -8.65
N GLU A 102 11.98 10.81 -7.58
CA GLU A 102 13.29 10.84 -6.91
C GLU A 102 14.44 10.49 -7.87
N ALA A 103 14.24 9.46 -8.69
CA ALA A 103 15.21 9.03 -9.69
C ALA A 103 15.46 10.11 -10.76
N GLN A 104 14.41 10.85 -11.17
CA GLN A 104 14.59 11.97 -12.09
C GLN A 104 15.29 13.16 -11.45
N LEU A 105 14.92 13.53 -10.22
CA LEU A 105 15.58 14.62 -9.50
C LEU A 105 17.08 14.33 -9.29
N ALA A 106 17.45 13.07 -9.05
CA ALA A 106 18.85 12.66 -8.95
C ALA A 106 19.68 12.91 -10.23
N LYS A 107 19.05 12.92 -11.42
CA LYS A 107 19.74 13.26 -12.69
C LYS A 107 20.08 14.75 -12.79
N PHE A 108 19.34 15.60 -12.07
CA PHE A 108 19.55 17.06 -12.05
C PHE A 108 20.33 17.54 -10.81
N ALA A 109 20.62 16.65 -9.87
CA ALA A 109 21.50 16.96 -8.74
C ALA A 109 22.91 17.27 -9.27
N PRO A 110 23.50 18.43 -8.95
CA PRO A 110 24.87 18.72 -9.36
C PRO A 110 25.79 17.65 -8.76
N ALA A 111 26.76 17.17 -9.55
CA ALA A 111 27.80 16.23 -9.14
C ALA A 111 28.73 16.86 -8.07
N ALA A 112 28.22 17.14 -6.89
CA ALA A 112 28.93 17.74 -5.78
C ALA A 112 29.53 16.63 -4.90
N SER A 113 30.56 15.95 -5.40
CA SER A 113 31.54 15.26 -4.54
C SER A 113 32.80 14.74 -5.25
N ALA A 114 32.90 14.73 -6.59
CA ALA A 114 34.05 14.10 -7.26
C ALA A 114 35.28 15.01 -7.52
N LYS A 115 35.31 16.28 -7.10
CA LYS A 115 36.37 17.22 -7.55
C LYS A 115 37.17 17.97 -6.49
N LYS A 116 37.14 17.60 -5.20
CA LYS A 116 37.94 18.29 -4.15
C LYS A 116 39.27 17.63 -3.76
N THR A 117 39.84 16.75 -4.58
CA THR A 117 41.15 16.13 -4.29
C THR A 117 42.17 16.14 -5.44
N ALA A 118 41.93 16.93 -6.49
CA ALA A 118 42.94 17.13 -7.54
C ALA A 118 43.12 18.62 -7.82
N GLY A 119 44.02 19.28 -7.08
CA GLY A 119 44.41 20.65 -7.39
C GLY A 119 45.11 21.40 -6.28
N LYS A 120 46.37 21.01 -6.04
CA LYS A 120 47.50 21.80 -5.49
C LYS A 120 47.35 22.43 -4.11
#